data_AF-A0A961GZE6-F1
#
_entry.id   AF-A0A961GZE6-F1
#
_cell.length_a   1.000
_cell.length_b   1.000
_cell.length_c   1.000
_cell.angle_alpha   90.00
_cell.angle_beta   90.00
_cell.angle_gamma   90.00
#
_symmetry.space_group_name_H-M   'P 1'
#
loop_
_entity.id
_entity.type
_entity.pdbx_description
1 polymer ?
#
loop_
_entity_poly.entity_id
_entity_poly.type
_entity_poly.pdbx_seq_one_letter_code
_entity_poly.pdbx_strand_id
1 'polypeptide(L)'
;MSPAQRLAAPFFSLCLALSSVTPCEAHDAGTQMSAIANVFLSALSAEQKSKASFEFGSEERENWHFIPRERKGLPMKEMSPQQRLLAHALLNTGLSFRGSAKAVTIMSLEEVLYQIEGAEELKRAATREKRDPEKYFFSIFGEPADKGTWGWRVEGHHLSLNFTIKDGQMLRATPSFMGSNPGEIRQGPLTGLRVLAVEEELGRELVKSLTPEQFKAAFVATEAPKEMITAAEHKVNPLSPAGLADSELNEKQKGMLARLIAEYIDRLRPEIAEAAREEIKNSGTVYFAWAGGRERGEPHYYRVQGKTFLLEYDNTQNDANHVHSVWRSFDGDFGRDLLGEHLKQAH
;
A
#
# COMPACT_ATOMS: atom_id res chain seq x y z
N MET A 1 74.06 17.24 -54.48
CA MET A 1 73.02 16.38 -55.09
C MET A 1 72.05 15.98 -53.98
N SER A 2 70.74 16.18 -54.22
CA SER A 2 69.55 15.80 -53.40
C SER A 2 69.53 14.29 -53.03
N PRO A 3 68.69 13.72 -52.12
CA PRO A 3 67.40 14.15 -51.49
C PRO A 3 67.37 13.91 -49.94
N ALA A 4 66.32 14.03 -49.13
CA ALA A 4 64.89 13.80 -49.25
C ALA A 4 64.11 14.44 -48.08
N GLN A 5 62.85 14.79 -48.34
CA GLN A 5 61.85 15.24 -47.37
C GLN A 5 61.42 14.11 -46.42
N ARG A 6 61.21 14.42 -45.14
CA ARG A 6 60.43 13.58 -44.20
C ARG A 6 59.34 14.41 -43.53
N LEU A 7 58.11 14.01 -43.80
CA LEU A 7 56.88 14.42 -43.13
C LEU A 7 56.83 13.78 -41.73
N ALA A 8 56.41 14.55 -40.72
CA ALA A 8 55.96 14.04 -39.44
C ALA A 8 54.63 14.73 -39.10
N ALA A 9 53.55 13.96 -39.09
CA ALA A 9 52.24 14.35 -38.59
C ALA A 9 51.97 13.60 -37.28
N PRO A 10 51.41 14.22 -36.23
CA PRO A 10 51.05 13.51 -35.01
C PRO A 10 49.69 12.83 -35.17
N PHE A 11 49.62 11.57 -34.76
CA PHE A 11 48.38 10.80 -34.58
C PHE A 11 47.59 11.38 -33.40
N PHE A 12 46.39 11.90 -33.67
CA PHE A 12 45.32 12.04 -32.68
C PHE A 12 44.11 11.25 -33.20
N SER A 13 44.04 9.96 -32.85
CA SER A 13 42.81 9.18 -33.03
C SER A 13 41.88 9.48 -31.87
N LEU A 14 40.86 10.28 -32.15
CA LEU A 14 39.71 10.52 -31.29
C LEU A 14 38.73 9.34 -31.45
N CYS A 15 38.79 8.35 -30.55
CA CYS A 15 37.74 7.33 -30.44
C CYS A 15 36.54 7.91 -29.70
N LEU A 16 35.60 8.53 -30.42
CA LEU A 16 34.23 8.70 -29.92
C LEU A 16 33.51 7.36 -29.97
N ALA A 17 33.57 6.61 -28.87
CA ALA A 17 32.59 5.57 -28.62
C ALA A 17 31.26 6.26 -28.24
N LEU A 18 30.36 6.37 -29.22
CA LEU A 18 28.95 6.64 -28.96
C LEU A 18 28.39 5.43 -28.22
N SER A 19 28.44 5.48 -26.90
CA SER A 19 27.62 4.62 -26.05
C SER A 19 26.18 5.01 -26.29
N SER A 20 25.50 4.30 -27.20
CA SER A 20 24.05 4.29 -27.29
C SER A 20 23.54 3.73 -25.97
N VAL A 21 23.24 4.63 -25.03
CA VAL A 21 22.43 4.31 -23.86
C VAL A 21 21.04 4.04 -24.42
N THR A 22 20.76 2.78 -24.76
CA THR A 22 19.37 2.33 -24.88
C THR A 22 18.69 2.69 -23.57
N PRO A 23 17.63 3.50 -23.57
CA PRO A 23 16.80 3.65 -22.39
C PRO A 23 16.40 2.23 -22.01
N CYS A 24 16.77 1.79 -20.81
CA CYS A 24 16.08 0.67 -20.21
C CYS A 24 14.65 1.18 -20.08
N GLU A 25 13.77 0.82 -21.01
CA GLU A 25 12.34 1.04 -20.81
C GLU A 25 12.04 0.39 -19.47
N ALA A 26 11.67 1.21 -18.50
CA ALA A 26 11.13 0.73 -17.24
C ALA A 26 10.02 -0.24 -17.66
N HIS A 27 10.22 -1.55 -17.40
CA HIS A 27 9.18 -2.52 -17.67
C HIS A 27 7.91 -1.98 -17.03
N ASP A 28 6.85 -1.83 -17.83
CA ASP A 28 5.57 -1.38 -17.33
C ASP A 28 5.20 -2.25 -16.12
N ALA A 29 4.88 -1.60 -15.00
CA ALA A 29 4.68 -2.28 -13.73
C ALA A 29 3.66 -3.42 -13.86
N GLY A 30 2.63 -3.24 -14.70
CA GLY A 30 1.64 -4.29 -14.96
C GLY A 30 2.18 -5.46 -15.77
N THR A 31 3.09 -5.25 -16.73
CA THR A 31 3.76 -6.33 -17.49
C THR A 31 4.61 -7.19 -16.56
N GLN A 32 5.38 -6.57 -15.66
CA GLN A 32 6.17 -7.31 -14.67
C GLN A 32 5.28 -8.08 -13.70
N MET A 33 4.18 -7.48 -13.23
CA MET A 33 3.17 -8.16 -12.42
C MET A 33 2.60 -9.38 -13.14
N SER A 34 2.22 -9.25 -14.41
CA SER A 34 1.67 -10.35 -15.21
C SER A 34 2.67 -11.50 -15.33
N ALA A 35 3.94 -11.19 -15.60
CA ALA A 35 5.00 -12.19 -15.70
C ALA A 35 5.18 -12.96 -14.38
N ILE A 36 5.29 -12.25 -13.24
CA ILE A 36 5.51 -12.89 -11.93
C ILE A 36 4.26 -13.65 -11.45
N ALA A 37 3.05 -13.12 -11.71
CA ALA A 37 1.81 -13.82 -11.40
C ALA A 37 1.71 -15.14 -12.18
N ASN A 38 2.11 -15.17 -13.47
CA ASN A 38 2.14 -16.40 -14.26
C ASN A 38 3.17 -17.40 -13.75
N VAL A 39 4.36 -16.95 -13.32
CA VAL A 39 5.36 -17.83 -12.69
C VAL A 39 4.83 -18.42 -11.38
N PHE A 40 4.21 -17.59 -10.53
CA PHE A 40 3.56 -18.05 -9.30
C PHE A 40 2.49 -19.11 -9.59
N LEU A 41 1.52 -18.81 -10.47
CA LEU A 41 0.45 -19.72 -10.84
C LEU A 41 0.93 -21.03 -11.46
N SER A 42 2.05 -21.01 -12.18
CA SER A 42 2.65 -22.20 -12.81
C SER A 42 3.33 -23.12 -11.80
N ALA A 43 3.77 -22.59 -10.66
CA ALA A 43 4.36 -23.36 -9.57
C ALA A 43 3.30 -24.05 -8.68
N LEU A 44 2.02 -23.69 -8.81
CA LEU A 44 0.93 -24.23 -8.00
C LEU A 44 0.45 -25.59 -8.51
N SER A 45 0.02 -26.45 -7.59
CA SER A 45 -0.79 -27.63 -7.95
C SER A 45 -2.15 -27.21 -8.49
N ALA A 46 -2.87 -28.12 -9.15
CA ALA A 46 -4.23 -27.83 -9.65
C ALA A 46 -5.19 -27.41 -8.52
N GLU A 47 -5.08 -28.01 -7.34
CA GLU A 47 -5.89 -27.65 -6.16
C GLU A 47 -5.51 -26.27 -5.62
N GLN A 48 -4.22 -25.95 -5.53
CA GLN A 48 -3.78 -24.64 -5.08
C GLN A 48 -4.20 -23.55 -6.08
N LYS A 49 -4.12 -23.83 -7.38
CA LYS A 49 -4.53 -22.91 -8.44
C LYS A 49 -6.03 -22.61 -8.39
N SER A 50 -6.87 -23.60 -8.07
CA SER A 50 -8.32 -23.39 -7.92
C SER A 50 -8.69 -22.57 -6.69
N LYS A 51 -7.87 -22.60 -5.64
CA LYS A 51 -8.02 -21.69 -4.47
C LYS A 51 -7.55 -20.27 -4.78
N ALA A 52 -6.49 -20.13 -5.59
CA ALA A 52 -5.87 -18.84 -5.90
C ALA A 52 -6.57 -18.07 -7.02
N SER A 53 -7.31 -18.72 -7.92
CA SER A 53 -7.80 -18.09 -9.17
C SER A 53 -9.31 -17.90 -9.16
N PHE A 54 -9.74 -16.72 -9.57
CA PHE A 54 -11.14 -16.32 -9.67
C PHE A 54 -11.40 -15.64 -11.02
N GLU A 55 -12.65 -15.63 -11.46
CA GLU A 55 -13.06 -14.77 -12.57
C GLU A 55 -12.89 -13.29 -12.19
N PHE A 56 -12.56 -12.44 -13.18
CA PHE A 56 -12.34 -11.00 -12.91
C PHE A 56 -13.58 -10.32 -12.32
N GLY A 57 -14.77 -10.68 -12.79
CA GLY A 57 -16.05 -10.16 -12.31
C GLY A 57 -16.54 -10.77 -10.99
N SER A 58 -15.77 -11.65 -10.35
CA SER A 58 -16.16 -12.29 -9.09
C SER A 58 -16.38 -11.26 -7.99
N GLU A 59 -17.47 -11.41 -7.23
CA GLU A 59 -17.72 -10.62 -6.01
C GLU A 59 -16.59 -10.75 -4.99
N GLU A 60 -15.85 -11.87 -5.04
CA GLU A 60 -14.70 -12.09 -4.18
C GLU A 60 -13.64 -11.00 -4.35
N ARG A 61 -13.53 -10.36 -5.52
CA ARG A 61 -12.58 -9.27 -5.78
C ARG A 61 -12.77 -8.09 -4.82
N GLU A 62 -14.00 -7.85 -4.39
CA GLU A 62 -14.37 -6.76 -3.49
C GLU A 62 -14.61 -7.22 -2.04
N ASN A 63 -14.55 -8.52 -1.75
CA ASN A 63 -14.68 -9.08 -0.39
C ASN A 63 -13.34 -9.01 0.39
N TRP A 64 -12.85 -7.80 0.63
CA TRP A 64 -11.60 -7.57 1.38
C TRP A 64 -11.88 -7.33 2.86
N HIS A 65 -10.99 -7.79 3.75
CA HIS A 65 -11.06 -7.40 5.17
C HIS A 65 -9.74 -7.61 5.91
N PHE A 66 -9.46 -6.77 6.91
CA PHE A 66 -8.26 -6.81 7.73
C PHE A 66 -8.39 -7.49 9.11
N ILE A 67 -9.55 -8.05 9.49
CA ILE A 67 -9.75 -8.71 10.81
C ILE A 67 -9.53 -10.24 10.72
N PRO A 68 -9.31 -10.97 11.81
CA PRO A 68 -9.27 -12.44 11.75
C PRO A 68 -10.64 -13.01 11.34
N ARG A 69 -10.70 -13.66 10.18
CA ARG A 69 -11.89 -14.36 9.65
C ARG A 69 -11.46 -15.48 8.69
N GLU A 70 -12.39 -16.36 8.37
CA GLU A 70 -12.25 -17.26 7.21
C GLU A 70 -12.24 -16.44 5.91
N ARG A 71 -11.38 -16.85 4.98
CA ARG A 71 -11.13 -16.16 3.70
C ARG A 71 -10.98 -17.17 2.57
N LYS A 72 -11.31 -16.72 1.35
CA LYS A 72 -10.92 -17.41 0.12
C LYS A 72 -9.54 -16.93 -0.34
N GLY A 73 -9.02 -17.56 -1.39
CA GLY A 73 -7.64 -17.40 -1.83
C GLY A 73 -6.75 -18.55 -1.36
N LEU A 74 -5.54 -18.62 -1.90
CA LEU A 74 -4.55 -19.62 -1.47
C LEU A 74 -3.78 -19.08 -0.25
N PRO A 75 -3.93 -19.67 0.95
CA PRO A 75 -3.12 -19.29 2.11
C PRO A 75 -1.66 -19.70 1.93
N MET A 76 -0.73 -18.87 2.40
CA MET A 76 0.70 -19.19 2.43
C MET A 76 1.02 -20.46 3.23
N LYS A 77 0.17 -20.80 4.21
CA LYS A 77 0.28 -22.04 5.00
C LYS A 77 0.17 -23.31 4.15
N GLU A 78 -0.53 -23.24 3.02
CA GLU A 78 -0.67 -24.36 2.08
C GLU A 78 0.39 -24.34 0.97
N MET A 79 1.29 -23.36 0.97
CA MET A 79 2.33 -23.22 -0.04
C MET A 79 3.63 -23.92 0.39
N SER A 80 4.33 -24.53 -0.57
CA SER A 80 5.73 -24.95 -0.37
C SER A 80 6.65 -23.72 -0.17
N PRO A 81 7.85 -23.89 0.40
CA PRO A 81 8.81 -22.78 0.54
C PRO A 81 9.08 -22.04 -0.76
N GLN A 82 9.17 -22.75 -1.90
CA GLN A 82 9.40 -22.16 -3.22
C GLN A 82 8.19 -21.33 -3.67
N GLN A 83 6.97 -21.83 -3.47
CA GLN A 83 5.74 -21.09 -3.79
C GLN A 83 5.59 -19.83 -2.93
N ARG A 84 5.98 -19.88 -1.64
CA ARG A 84 5.99 -18.69 -0.76
C ARG A 84 6.96 -17.62 -1.24
N LEU A 85 8.15 -18.01 -1.73
CA LEU A 85 9.08 -17.06 -2.35
C LEU A 85 8.47 -16.38 -3.57
N LEU A 86 7.74 -17.12 -4.41
CA LEU A 86 7.04 -16.55 -5.58
C LEU A 86 5.86 -15.67 -5.19
N ALA A 87 5.12 -16.01 -4.12
CA ALA A 87 4.06 -15.18 -3.58
C ALA A 87 4.61 -13.84 -3.05
N HIS A 88 5.74 -13.86 -2.33
CA HIS A 88 6.45 -12.64 -1.95
C HIS A 88 7.02 -11.88 -3.16
N ALA A 89 7.51 -12.57 -4.19
CA ALA A 89 7.94 -11.92 -5.41
C ALA A 89 6.78 -11.15 -6.07
N LEU A 90 5.57 -11.75 -6.12
CA LEU A 90 4.36 -11.08 -6.59
C LEU A 90 4.00 -9.87 -5.72
N LEU A 91 3.97 -10.02 -4.39
CA LEU A 91 3.76 -8.91 -3.44
C LEU A 91 4.71 -7.73 -3.74
N ASN A 92 5.99 -8.02 -3.94
CA ASN A 92 7.03 -7.02 -4.18
C ASN A 92 6.93 -6.36 -5.56
N THR A 93 6.17 -6.93 -6.52
CA THR A 93 5.95 -6.25 -7.81
C THR A 93 5.05 -5.02 -7.70
N GLY A 94 4.25 -4.90 -6.64
CA GLY A 94 3.37 -3.76 -6.38
C GLY A 94 3.89 -2.74 -5.38
N LEU A 95 4.90 -3.10 -4.59
CA LEU A 95 5.37 -2.32 -3.46
C LEU A 95 6.78 -1.76 -3.67
N SER A 96 7.07 -0.63 -3.03
CA SER A 96 8.45 -0.17 -2.87
C SER A 96 9.19 -1.09 -1.90
N PHE A 97 10.51 -0.91 -1.78
CA PHE A 97 11.28 -1.56 -0.73
C PHE A 97 10.70 -1.29 0.68
N ARG A 98 10.29 -0.05 0.95
CA ARG A 98 9.69 0.33 2.24
C ARG A 98 8.32 -0.30 2.44
N GLY A 99 7.46 -0.28 1.42
CA GLY A 99 6.15 -0.93 1.48
C GLY A 99 6.25 -2.43 1.69
N SER A 100 7.18 -3.09 0.99
CA SER A 100 7.45 -4.53 1.12
C SER A 100 7.94 -4.87 2.53
N ALA A 101 8.88 -4.09 3.07
CA ALA A 101 9.37 -4.25 4.43
C ALA A 101 8.24 -4.07 5.46
N LYS A 102 7.36 -3.07 5.29
CA LYS A 102 6.17 -2.89 6.14
C LYS A 102 5.25 -4.10 6.06
N ALA A 103 4.85 -4.52 4.86
CA ALA A 103 3.93 -5.64 4.66
C ALA A 103 4.44 -6.94 5.30
N VAL A 104 5.69 -7.35 5.02
CA VAL A 104 6.29 -8.54 5.64
C VAL A 104 6.45 -8.40 7.14
N THR A 105 6.80 -7.21 7.64
CA THR A 105 6.90 -6.99 9.09
C THR A 105 5.54 -7.12 9.76
N ILE A 106 4.47 -6.54 9.19
CA ILE A 106 3.08 -6.71 9.64
C ILE A 106 2.71 -8.19 9.68
N MET A 107 3.03 -8.94 8.61
CA MET A 107 2.78 -10.38 8.56
C MET A 107 3.45 -11.13 9.73
N SER A 108 4.69 -10.75 10.04
CA SER A 108 5.44 -11.34 11.15
C SER A 108 4.90 -10.99 12.54
N LEU A 109 4.14 -9.89 12.70
CA LEU A 109 3.56 -9.51 13.98
C LEU A 109 2.53 -10.53 14.49
N GLU A 110 1.98 -11.38 13.63
CA GLU A 110 1.17 -12.51 14.07
C GLU A 110 1.92 -13.43 15.04
N GLU A 111 3.24 -13.59 14.88
CA GLU A 111 4.03 -14.37 15.83
C GLU A 111 4.18 -13.63 17.17
N VAL A 112 4.32 -12.30 17.14
CA VAL A 112 4.37 -11.48 18.35
C VAL A 112 3.05 -11.57 19.11
N LEU A 113 1.92 -11.43 18.42
CA LEU A 113 0.59 -11.60 19.00
C LEU A 113 0.37 -13.01 19.53
N TYR A 114 0.85 -14.04 18.83
CA TYR A 114 0.80 -15.41 19.33
C TYR A 114 1.52 -15.55 20.68
N GLN A 115 2.70 -14.95 20.83
CA GLN A 115 3.43 -15.04 22.11
C GLN A 115 2.74 -14.23 23.22
N ILE A 116 2.16 -13.06 22.91
CA ILE A 116 1.46 -12.22 23.89
C ILE A 116 0.14 -12.86 24.33
N GLU A 117 -0.72 -13.23 23.37
CA GLU A 117 -2.07 -13.75 23.62
C GLU A 117 -2.07 -15.24 23.99
N GLY A 118 -1.02 -15.97 23.62
CA GLY A 118 -0.82 -17.40 23.89
C GLY A 118 0.14 -17.67 25.05
N ALA A 119 0.39 -16.67 25.92
CA ALA A 119 1.24 -16.80 27.09
C ALA A 119 0.68 -17.80 28.12
N GLU A 120 -0.64 -17.94 28.19
CA GLU A 120 -1.30 -19.01 28.95
C GLU A 120 -1.32 -20.31 28.14
N GLU A 121 -0.70 -21.37 28.68
CA GLU A 121 -0.57 -22.67 28.00
C GLU A 121 -1.91 -23.23 27.50
N LEU A 122 -2.97 -23.08 28.30
CA LEU A 122 -4.33 -23.54 27.95
C LEU A 122 -4.93 -22.83 26.73
N LYS A 123 -4.51 -21.60 26.43
CA LYS A 123 -4.98 -20.81 25.28
C LYS A 123 -4.09 -20.97 24.06
N ARG A 124 -2.86 -21.45 24.24
CA ARG A 124 -1.80 -21.44 23.24
C ARG A 124 -2.20 -22.09 21.92
N ALA A 125 -2.79 -23.29 21.95
CA ALA A 125 -3.26 -23.98 20.76
C ALA A 125 -4.36 -23.19 20.01
N ALA A 126 -5.35 -22.67 20.74
CA ALA A 126 -6.43 -21.86 20.15
C ALA A 126 -5.92 -20.51 19.62
N THR A 127 -4.91 -19.92 20.25
CA THR A 127 -4.25 -18.69 19.79
C THR A 127 -3.48 -18.94 18.49
N ARG A 128 -2.75 -20.06 18.36
CA ARG A 128 -2.03 -20.38 17.10
C ARG A 128 -2.98 -20.48 15.91
N GLU A 129 -4.17 -21.04 16.12
CA GLU A 129 -5.18 -21.09 15.06
C GLU A 129 -5.67 -19.71 14.61
N LYS A 130 -5.46 -18.66 15.40
CA LYS A 130 -5.82 -17.29 15.03
C LYS A 130 -4.61 -16.47 14.59
N ARG A 131 -3.45 -16.73 15.20
CA ARG A 131 -2.20 -15.98 15.10
C ARG A 131 -1.14 -16.82 14.40
N ASP A 132 -1.09 -16.66 13.08
CA ASP A 132 -0.23 -17.45 12.22
C ASP A 132 0.31 -16.56 11.09
N PRO A 133 1.63 -16.30 11.03
CA PRO A 133 2.24 -15.49 9.97
C PRO A 133 2.02 -16.05 8.56
N GLU A 134 1.57 -17.30 8.43
CA GLU A 134 1.27 -17.94 7.15
C GLU A 134 -0.22 -17.90 6.78
N LYS A 135 -1.09 -17.28 7.59
CA LYS A 135 -2.52 -17.03 7.28
C LYS A 135 -2.74 -15.73 6.50
N TYR A 136 -1.93 -15.54 5.46
CA TYR A 136 -2.11 -14.52 4.42
C TYR A 136 -2.42 -15.19 3.09
N PHE A 137 -3.37 -14.63 2.36
CA PHE A 137 -4.04 -15.28 1.23
C PHE A 137 -3.75 -14.51 -0.05
N PHE A 138 -3.40 -15.25 -1.10
CA PHE A 138 -3.17 -14.70 -2.44
C PHE A 138 -4.33 -15.10 -3.35
N SER A 139 -4.90 -14.10 -4.03
CA SER A 139 -5.99 -14.25 -4.98
C SER A 139 -5.66 -13.52 -6.29
N ILE A 140 -5.89 -14.18 -7.42
CA ILE A 140 -5.77 -13.65 -8.78
C ILE A 140 -7.19 -13.61 -9.39
N PHE A 141 -7.54 -12.50 -10.01
CA PHE A 141 -8.84 -12.25 -10.63
C PHE A 141 -8.63 -12.05 -12.14
N GLY A 142 -9.19 -12.95 -12.95
CA GLY A 142 -8.92 -12.99 -14.40
C GLY A 142 -7.60 -13.67 -14.75
N GLU A 143 -7.19 -13.54 -16.01
CA GLU A 143 -5.95 -14.11 -16.53
C GLU A 143 -4.83 -13.06 -16.56
N PRO A 144 -3.70 -13.26 -15.87
CA PRO A 144 -2.58 -12.34 -15.93
C PRO A 144 -2.00 -12.24 -17.35
N ALA A 145 -2.16 -11.08 -17.98
CA ALA A 145 -1.71 -10.83 -19.34
C ALA A 145 -1.36 -9.35 -19.55
N ASP A 146 -0.66 -9.06 -20.65
CA ASP A 146 -0.32 -7.68 -21.06
C ASP A 146 -1.50 -6.99 -21.77
N LYS A 147 -2.55 -7.74 -22.11
CA LYS A 147 -3.78 -7.24 -22.72
C LYS A 147 -4.98 -7.67 -21.91
N GLY A 148 -6.03 -6.85 -21.92
CA GLY A 148 -7.24 -7.10 -21.14
C GLY A 148 -7.10 -6.62 -19.70
N THR A 149 -7.98 -7.11 -18.82
CA THR A 149 -8.02 -6.67 -17.42
C THR A 149 -7.91 -7.87 -16.50
N TRP A 150 -7.03 -7.75 -15.52
CA TRP A 150 -6.89 -8.70 -14.44
C TRP A 150 -6.53 -7.97 -13.15
N GLY A 151 -6.57 -8.66 -12.03
CA GLY A 151 -6.18 -8.08 -10.76
C GLY A 151 -5.69 -9.14 -9.80
N TRP A 152 -5.14 -8.70 -8.69
CA TRP A 152 -4.73 -9.58 -7.61
C TRP A 152 -4.85 -8.90 -6.27
N ARG A 153 -5.04 -9.71 -5.24
CA ARG A 153 -5.16 -9.28 -3.85
C ARG A 153 -4.29 -10.16 -2.98
N VAL A 154 -3.64 -9.52 -2.01
CA VAL A 154 -3.00 -10.17 -0.87
C VAL A 154 -3.59 -9.61 0.40
N GLU A 155 -4.07 -10.47 1.28
CA GLU A 155 -4.71 -10.04 2.52
C GLU A 155 -4.54 -11.03 3.67
N GLY A 156 -4.74 -10.52 4.87
CA GLY A 156 -4.75 -11.28 6.12
C GLY A 156 -5.12 -10.35 7.27
N HIS A 157 -4.84 -10.78 8.50
CA HIS A 157 -4.99 -9.89 9.64
C HIS A 157 -4.05 -8.67 9.46
N HIS A 158 -4.57 -7.45 9.58
CA HIS A 158 -3.81 -6.21 9.41
C HIS A 158 -3.19 -5.90 8.03
N LEU A 159 -3.50 -6.66 6.98
CA LEU A 159 -2.98 -6.35 5.64
C LEU A 159 -4.07 -6.62 4.60
N SER A 160 -4.30 -5.68 3.70
CA SER A 160 -5.09 -5.93 2.50
C SER A 160 -4.63 -4.98 1.39
N LEU A 161 -4.03 -5.53 0.34
CA LEU A 161 -3.50 -4.77 -0.79
C LEU A 161 -4.16 -5.30 -2.06
N ASN A 162 -4.68 -4.37 -2.86
CA ASN A 162 -5.48 -4.67 -4.04
C ASN A 162 -4.87 -4.01 -5.27
N PHE A 163 -4.67 -4.78 -6.33
CA PHE A 163 -4.08 -4.30 -7.57
C PHE A 163 -4.96 -4.70 -8.75
N THR A 164 -5.28 -3.74 -9.62
CA THR A 164 -6.01 -3.95 -10.87
C THR A 164 -5.14 -3.44 -12.01
N ILE A 165 -4.93 -4.28 -13.02
CA ILE A 165 -4.08 -4.04 -14.17
C ILE A 165 -4.97 -4.06 -15.41
N LYS A 166 -4.77 -3.10 -16.32
CA LYS A 166 -5.46 -3.04 -17.61
C LYS A 166 -4.45 -2.78 -18.72
N ASP A 167 -4.46 -3.64 -19.73
CA ASP A 167 -3.61 -3.52 -20.92
C ASP A 167 -2.13 -3.29 -20.58
N GLY A 168 -1.64 -4.08 -19.61
CA GLY A 168 -0.25 -4.04 -19.16
C GLY A 168 0.08 -2.88 -18.22
N GLN A 169 -0.84 -1.94 -18.02
CA GLN A 169 -0.70 -0.75 -17.17
C GLN A 169 -1.40 -0.93 -15.82
N MET A 170 -0.81 -0.35 -14.78
CA MET A 170 -1.47 -0.27 -13.48
C MET A 170 -2.71 0.62 -13.57
N LEU A 171 -3.89 0.02 -13.40
CA LEU A 171 -5.15 0.75 -13.36
C LEU A 171 -5.40 1.33 -11.97
N ARG A 172 -5.22 0.51 -10.92
CA ARG A 172 -5.53 0.90 -9.54
C ARG A 172 -4.84 0.02 -8.50
N ALA A 173 -4.38 0.66 -7.42
CA ALA A 173 -3.74 0.02 -6.28
C ALA A 173 -4.50 0.25 -4.94
N THR A 174 -5.80 0.57 -5.01
CA THR A 174 -6.66 0.83 -3.85
C THR A 174 -7.88 -0.11 -3.84
N PRO A 175 -8.43 -0.48 -2.67
CA PRO A 175 -8.01 -0.05 -1.34
C PRO A 175 -6.65 -0.65 -0.93
N SER A 176 -5.82 0.16 -0.27
CA SER A 176 -4.51 -0.24 0.25
C SER A 176 -4.48 -0.05 1.76
N PHE A 177 -4.67 -1.14 2.49
CA PHE A 177 -4.72 -1.18 3.94
C PHE A 177 -3.44 -1.78 4.54
N MET A 178 -2.91 -1.10 5.56
CA MET A 178 -1.87 -1.61 6.45
C MET A 178 -2.23 -1.29 7.90
N GLY A 179 -2.17 -2.27 8.78
CA GLY A 179 -2.34 -2.12 10.21
C GLY A 179 -1.16 -2.69 10.99
N SER A 180 -1.02 -2.31 12.25
CA SER A 180 0.02 -2.81 13.15
C SER A 180 -0.59 -3.08 14.51
N ASN A 181 -0.59 -4.35 14.91
CA ASN A 181 -0.95 -4.77 16.26
C ASN A 181 0.12 -5.76 16.77
N PRO A 182 0.90 -5.40 17.79
CA PRO A 182 0.90 -4.09 18.45
C PRO A 182 1.40 -2.96 17.53
N GLY A 183 1.01 -1.72 17.82
CA GLY A 183 1.54 -0.50 17.17
C GLY A 183 3.01 -0.25 17.54
N GLU A 184 3.37 -0.55 18.78
CA GLU A 184 4.70 -0.62 19.35
C GLU A 184 4.87 -1.92 20.13
N ILE A 185 5.92 -2.68 19.82
CA ILE A 185 6.31 -3.83 20.65
C ILE A 185 6.94 -3.29 21.92
N ARG A 186 6.26 -3.46 23.07
CA ARG A 186 6.71 -2.94 24.37
C ARG A 186 7.57 -3.92 25.17
N GLN A 187 7.67 -5.18 24.73
CA GLN A 187 8.29 -6.27 25.48
C GLN A 187 8.96 -7.29 24.56
N GLY A 188 9.97 -7.99 25.06
CA GLY A 188 10.65 -9.08 24.34
C GLY A 188 11.74 -8.61 23.35
N PRO A 189 12.28 -9.52 22.52
CA PRO A 189 13.46 -9.25 21.69
C PRO A 189 13.30 -8.15 20.63
N LEU A 190 12.06 -7.86 20.22
CA LEU A 190 11.73 -6.85 19.20
C LEU A 190 11.22 -5.53 19.81
N THR A 191 11.48 -5.29 21.10
CA THR A 191 11.03 -4.08 21.81
C THR A 191 11.46 -2.80 21.09
N GLY A 192 10.53 -1.85 20.95
CA GLY A 192 10.71 -0.57 20.28
C GLY A 192 10.36 -0.58 18.78
N LEU A 193 10.11 -1.76 18.19
CA LEU A 193 9.64 -1.83 16.81
C LEU A 193 8.26 -1.17 16.67
N ARG A 194 8.14 -0.22 15.74
CA ARG A 194 6.90 0.47 15.35
C ARG A 194 6.79 0.51 13.83
N VAL A 195 5.96 -0.35 13.25
CA VAL A 195 5.93 -0.55 11.79
C VAL A 195 5.36 0.65 11.04
N LEU A 196 4.33 1.30 11.62
CA LEU A 196 3.64 2.46 11.06
C LEU A 196 3.94 3.76 11.84
N ALA A 197 5.15 3.86 12.40
CA ALA A 197 5.58 5.02 13.18
C ALA A 197 5.53 6.34 12.38
N VAL A 198 5.92 6.28 11.10
CA VAL A 198 6.05 7.46 10.25
C VAL A 198 4.69 8.07 9.97
N GLU A 199 3.66 7.26 9.71
CA GLU A 199 2.28 7.70 9.57
C GLU A 199 1.75 8.42 10.82
N GLU A 200 2.04 7.89 12.01
CA GLU A 200 1.66 8.53 13.27
C GLU A 200 2.38 9.88 13.45
N GLU A 201 3.69 9.87 13.25
CA GLU A 201 4.56 11.01 13.52
C GLU A 201 4.29 12.17 12.56
N LEU A 202 4.07 11.90 11.28
CA LEU A 202 3.73 12.93 10.29
C LEU A 202 2.36 13.56 10.57
N GLY A 203 1.35 12.75 10.93
CA GLY A 203 0.04 13.26 11.34
C GLY A 203 0.13 14.16 12.57
N ARG A 204 0.90 13.74 13.59
CA ARG A 204 1.14 14.52 14.81
C ARG A 204 1.97 15.78 14.55
N GLU A 205 2.99 15.70 13.70
CA GLU A 205 3.81 16.85 13.30
C GLU A 205 2.93 17.94 12.68
N LEU A 206 2.05 17.55 11.74
CA LEU A 206 1.13 18.47 11.09
C LEU A 206 0.14 19.09 12.09
N VAL A 207 -0.60 18.31 12.86
CA VAL A 207 -1.61 18.87 13.79
C VAL A 207 -1.01 19.78 14.86
N LYS A 208 0.20 19.46 15.36
CA LYS A 208 0.90 20.28 16.36
C LYS A 208 1.47 21.56 15.79
N SER A 209 1.67 21.63 14.47
CA SER A 209 2.15 22.83 13.78
C SER A 209 1.07 23.87 13.50
N LEU A 210 -0.21 23.51 13.67
CA LEU A 210 -1.35 24.37 13.36
C LEU A 210 -1.48 25.54 14.35
N THR A 211 -1.90 26.71 13.86
CA THR A 211 -2.35 27.81 14.73
C THR A 211 -3.63 27.41 15.47
N PRO A 212 -4.04 28.13 16.53
CA PRO A 212 -5.32 27.85 17.22
C PRO A 212 -6.52 27.85 16.27
N GLU A 213 -6.57 28.76 15.29
CA GLU A 213 -7.64 28.88 14.31
C GLU A 213 -7.64 27.71 13.32
N GLN A 214 -6.46 27.36 12.81
CA GLN A 214 -6.29 26.21 11.92
C GLN A 214 -6.64 24.90 12.63
N PHE A 215 -6.20 24.73 13.88
CA PHE A 215 -6.52 23.56 14.68
C PHE A 215 -8.04 23.46 14.90
N LYS A 216 -8.72 24.58 15.19
CA LYS A 216 -10.18 24.59 15.32
C LYS A 216 -10.88 24.11 14.05
N ALA A 217 -10.37 24.43 12.87
CA ALA A 217 -10.92 23.95 11.59
C ALA A 217 -10.58 22.47 11.32
N ALA A 218 -9.37 22.02 11.69
CA ALA A 218 -8.96 20.63 11.53
C ALA A 218 -9.63 19.69 12.56
N PHE A 219 -9.97 20.17 13.75
CA PHE A 219 -10.45 19.36 14.85
C PHE A 219 -11.93 19.02 14.69
N VAL A 220 -12.22 17.77 14.34
CA VAL A 220 -13.58 17.32 14.00
C VAL A 220 -14.30 16.61 15.14
N ALA A 221 -13.57 16.07 16.13
CA ALA A 221 -14.16 15.42 17.30
C ALA A 221 -13.18 15.33 18.48
N THR A 222 -13.71 15.42 19.71
CA THR A 222 -12.94 15.21 20.94
C THR A 222 -12.55 13.76 21.15
N GLU A 223 -13.46 12.84 20.86
CA GLU A 223 -13.20 11.40 20.91
C GLU A 223 -12.88 10.90 19.50
N ALA A 224 -11.74 10.24 19.35
CA ALA A 224 -11.42 9.55 18.11
C ALA A 224 -12.36 8.33 17.92
N PRO A 225 -12.75 8.00 16.68
CA PRO A 225 -13.56 6.83 16.40
C PRO A 225 -12.80 5.56 16.80
N LYS A 226 -13.54 4.50 17.18
CA LYS A 226 -12.96 3.21 17.64
C LYS A 226 -12.26 2.40 16.52
N GLU A 227 -12.41 2.85 15.29
CA GLU A 227 -11.95 2.26 14.03
C GLU A 227 -11.93 3.38 12.98
N MET A 228 -11.20 3.20 11.87
CA MET A 228 -11.33 4.05 10.70
C MET A 228 -12.80 4.15 10.26
N ILE A 229 -13.24 5.33 9.83
CA ILE A 229 -14.66 5.58 9.55
C ILE A 229 -15.13 4.74 8.36
N THR A 230 -14.26 4.50 7.37
CA THR A 230 -14.63 3.69 6.21
C THR A 230 -14.45 2.18 6.38
N ALA A 231 -13.81 1.72 7.46
CA ALA A 231 -13.56 0.31 7.75
C ALA A 231 -13.23 -0.52 6.47
N ALA A 232 -13.92 -1.64 6.26
CA ALA A 232 -13.80 -2.50 5.09
C ALA A 232 -14.94 -2.29 4.06
N GLU A 233 -15.59 -1.12 4.05
CA GLU A 233 -16.71 -0.83 3.14
C GLU A 233 -16.30 -1.00 1.67
N HIS A 234 -17.20 -1.55 0.86
CA HIS A 234 -16.92 -1.79 -0.56
C HIS A 234 -16.79 -0.47 -1.32
N LYS A 235 -17.67 0.51 -1.09
CA LYS A 235 -17.60 1.85 -1.67
C LYS A 235 -17.63 2.89 -0.56
N VAL A 236 -16.87 3.96 -0.72
CA VAL A 236 -16.75 5.04 0.25
C VAL A 236 -17.02 6.39 -0.40
N ASN A 237 -17.47 7.36 0.39
CA ASN A 237 -17.71 8.73 -0.03
C ASN A 237 -16.90 9.71 0.83
N PRO A 238 -16.67 10.96 0.37
CA PRO A 238 -16.02 11.99 1.17
C PRO A 238 -16.66 12.15 2.55
N LEU A 239 -15.83 12.24 3.59
CA LEU A 239 -16.28 12.30 4.98
C LEU A 239 -16.53 13.75 5.39
N SER A 240 -17.51 13.96 6.27
CA SER A 240 -17.88 15.28 6.81
C SER A 240 -17.75 15.33 8.33
N PRO A 241 -17.40 16.49 8.94
CA PRO A 241 -16.92 17.71 8.26
C PRO A 241 -15.55 17.51 7.59
N ALA A 242 -15.24 18.25 6.52
CA ALA A 242 -14.04 17.97 5.71
C ALA A 242 -12.71 18.18 6.47
N GLY A 243 -12.66 19.21 7.34
CA GLY A 243 -11.47 19.60 8.07
C GLY A 243 -10.87 20.93 7.56
N LEU A 244 -9.60 21.16 7.87
CA LEU A 244 -8.82 22.33 7.46
C LEU A 244 -8.39 22.19 5.99
N ALA A 245 -8.67 23.21 5.17
CA ALA A 245 -8.25 23.22 3.78
C ALA A 245 -6.74 23.49 3.64
N ASP A 246 -6.09 22.85 2.67
CA ASP A 246 -4.68 23.06 2.35
C ASP A 246 -4.34 24.51 1.94
N SER A 247 -5.32 25.24 1.39
CA SER A 247 -5.20 26.67 1.08
C SER A 247 -5.03 27.55 2.32
N GLU A 248 -5.43 27.06 3.49
CA GLU A 248 -5.30 27.76 4.77
C GLU A 248 -3.97 27.44 5.48
N LEU A 249 -3.18 26.51 4.94
CA LEU A 249 -1.86 26.15 5.45
C LEU A 249 -0.78 27.11 4.95
N ASN A 250 0.21 27.39 5.80
CA ASN A 250 1.45 28.03 5.34
C ASN A 250 2.36 27.03 4.60
N GLU A 251 3.41 27.52 3.94
CA GLU A 251 4.28 26.67 3.11
C GLU A 251 4.96 25.52 3.88
N LYS A 252 5.34 25.74 5.16
CA LYS A 252 5.91 24.68 6.00
C LYS A 252 4.88 23.58 6.28
N GLN A 253 3.65 23.96 6.59
CA GLN A 253 2.54 23.03 6.85
C GLN A 253 2.10 22.29 5.59
N LYS A 254 2.06 22.95 4.43
CA LYS A 254 1.84 22.28 3.13
C LYS A 254 2.92 21.24 2.86
N GLY A 255 4.18 21.53 3.18
CA GLY A 255 5.27 20.56 3.10
C GLY A 255 5.06 19.35 4.02
N MET A 256 4.54 19.55 5.24
CA MET A 256 4.19 18.45 6.16
C MET A 256 3.02 17.61 5.62
N LEU A 257 1.96 18.25 5.10
CA LEU A 257 0.83 17.57 4.46
C LEU A 257 1.28 16.75 3.25
N ALA A 258 2.15 17.31 2.40
CA ALA A 258 2.70 16.61 1.24
C ALA A 258 3.54 15.39 1.65
N ARG A 259 4.36 15.50 2.70
CA ARG A 259 5.11 14.36 3.27
C ARG A 259 4.18 13.27 3.80
N LEU A 260 3.11 13.66 4.48
CA LEU A 260 2.11 12.72 4.99
C LEU A 260 1.42 11.97 3.85
N ILE A 261 0.99 12.68 2.80
CA ILE A 261 0.40 12.07 1.61
C ILE A 261 1.41 11.12 0.93
N ALA A 262 2.66 11.55 0.78
CA ALA A 262 3.71 10.74 0.18
C ALA A 262 3.96 9.44 0.96
N GLU A 263 3.88 9.44 2.30
CA GLU A 263 4.08 8.22 3.11
C GLU A 263 3.07 7.11 2.80
N TYR A 264 1.85 7.48 2.39
CA TYR A 264 0.85 6.50 1.96
C TYR A 264 1.12 5.98 0.55
N ILE A 265 1.47 6.87 -0.36
CA ILE A 265 1.66 6.54 -1.78
C ILE A 265 2.97 5.78 -2.00
N ASP A 266 4.04 6.14 -1.28
CA ASP A 266 5.40 5.60 -1.42
C ASP A 266 5.54 4.18 -0.86
N ARG A 267 4.46 3.64 -0.29
CA ARG A 267 4.32 2.19 -0.05
C ARG A 267 4.37 1.43 -1.37
N LEU A 268 3.88 2.03 -2.45
CA LEU A 268 3.90 1.46 -3.79
C LEU A 268 5.24 1.71 -4.47
N ARG A 269 5.58 0.88 -5.46
CA ARG A 269 6.77 1.10 -6.29
C ARG A 269 6.69 2.47 -7.02
N PRO A 270 7.83 3.11 -7.31
CA PRO A 270 7.87 4.49 -7.80
C PRO A 270 6.98 4.78 -9.01
N GLU A 271 6.91 3.86 -9.97
CA GLU A 271 6.14 4.03 -11.21
C GLU A 271 4.63 4.07 -10.95
N ILE A 272 4.15 3.31 -9.95
CA ILE A 272 2.74 3.33 -9.54
C ILE A 272 2.47 4.56 -8.65
N ALA A 273 3.41 4.87 -7.76
CA ALA A 273 3.34 6.01 -6.87
C ALA A 273 3.19 7.34 -7.64
N GLU A 274 3.90 7.49 -8.76
CA GLU A 274 3.85 8.73 -9.55
C GLU A 274 2.47 8.98 -10.17
N ALA A 275 1.85 7.96 -10.77
CA ALA A 275 0.48 8.09 -11.31
C ALA A 275 -0.53 8.49 -10.23
N ALA A 276 -0.39 7.92 -9.02
CA ALA A 276 -1.22 8.27 -7.87
C ALA A 276 -0.98 9.71 -7.38
N ARG A 277 0.27 10.19 -7.39
CA ARG A 277 0.58 11.59 -7.07
C ARG A 277 -0.06 12.56 -8.07
N GLU A 278 -0.01 12.25 -9.35
CA GLU A 278 -0.63 13.07 -10.39
C GLU A 278 -2.15 13.17 -10.17
N GLU A 279 -2.81 12.05 -9.87
CA GLU A 279 -4.24 12.03 -9.54
C GLU A 279 -4.55 12.91 -8.32
N ILE A 280 -3.78 12.77 -7.24
CA ILE A 280 -3.99 13.53 -6.00
C ILE A 280 -3.73 15.03 -6.22
N LYS A 281 -2.70 15.39 -6.98
CA LYS A 281 -2.42 16.78 -7.35
C LYS A 281 -3.58 17.41 -8.13
N ASN A 282 -4.27 16.61 -8.94
CA ASN A 282 -5.42 17.05 -9.74
C ASN A 282 -6.77 16.90 -9.00
N SER A 283 -6.78 16.46 -7.74
CA SER A 283 -8.01 16.20 -6.97
C SER A 283 -8.68 17.45 -6.38
N GLY A 284 -8.13 18.64 -6.65
CA GLY A 284 -8.61 19.91 -6.12
C GLY A 284 -8.13 20.18 -4.69
N THR A 285 -8.94 20.89 -3.91
CA THR A 285 -8.63 21.21 -2.51
C THR A 285 -8.48 19.93 -1.68
N VAL A 286 -7.40 19.86 -0.91
CA VAL A 286 -7.14 18.78 0.03
C VAL A 286 -7.46 19.26 1.44
N TYR A 287 -8.12 18.41 2.22
CA TYR A 287 -8.51 18.71 3.60
C TYR A 287 -7.79 17.78 4.58
N PHE A 288 -7.39 18.34 5.72
CA PHE A 288 -6.85 17.61 6.86
C PHE A 288 -7.81 17.70 8.05
N ALA A 289 -8.19 16.56 8.62
CA ALA A 289 -9.02 16.49 9.81
C ALA A 289 -8.35 15.65 10.90
N TRP A 290 -8.59 16.02 12.16
CA TRP A 290 -8.03 15.40 13.35
C TRP A 290 -9.11 15.15 14.41
N ALA A 291 -9.02 14.02 15.10
CA ALA A 291 -9.82 13.73 16.28
C ALA A 291 -8.97 13.09 17.38
N GLY A 292 -9.36 13.31 18.64
CA GLY A 292 -8.65 12.75 19.79
C GLY A 292 -7.40 13.51 20.21
N GLY A 293 -6.56 12.84 21.00
CA GLY A 293 -5.41 13.43 21.67
C GLY A 293 -4.23 13.68 20.73
N ARG A 294 -3.45 14.73 21.02
CA ARG A 294 -2.34 15.19 20.17
C ARG A 294 -1.00 14.58 20.58
N GLU A 295 -0.88 14.06 21.80
CA GLU A 295 0.36 13.51 22.33
C GLU A 295 0.48 12.01 22.05
N ARG A 296 1.73 11.53 21.90
CA ARG A 296 2.01 10.11 21.64
C ARG A 296 1.45 9.26 22.78
N GLY A 297 0.80 8.15 22.43
CA GLY A 297 0.11 7.29 23.39
C GLY A 297 -1.32 7.73 23.70
N GLU A 298 -1.77 8.90 23.23
CA GLU A 298 -3.18 9.26 23.28
C GLU A 298 -3.95 8.67 22.08
N PRO A 299 -5.18 8.14 22.30
CA PRO A 299 -6.08 7.72 21.24
C PRO A 299 -6.34 8.85 20.26
N HIS A 300 -6.17 8.59 18.96
CA HIS A 300 -6.32 9.61 17.94
C HIS A 300 -6.70 9.03 16.58
N TYR A 301 -7.15 9.93 15.72
CA TYR A 301 -7.50 9.68 14.34
C TYR A 301 -7.14 10.89 13.50
N TYR A 302 -6.72 10.66 12.26
CA TYR A 302 -6.70 11.71 11.25
C TYR A 302 -7.20 11.19 9.91
N ARG A 303 -7.61 12.13 9.07
CA ARG A 303 -7.77 11.88 7.65
C ARG A 303 -7.21 13.01 6.79
N VAL A 304 -6.74 12.63 5.63
CA VAL A 304 -6.43 13.54 4.52
C VAL A 304 -7.33 13.15 3.36
N GLN A 305 -8.13 14.07 2.83
CA GLN A 305 -9.01 13.76 1.70
C GLN A 305 -9.04 14.88 0.67
N GLY A 306 -9.07 14.51 -0.59
CA GLY A 306 -9.39 15.41 -1.71
C GLY A 306 -10.75 15.07 -2.30
N LYS A 307 -11.00 15.47 -3.54
CA LYS A 307 -12.24 15.08 -4.25
C LYS A 307 -12.28 13.60 -4.64
N THR A 308 -11.12 12.98 -4.87
CA THR A 308 -11.01 11.63 -5.48
C THR A 308 -10.46 10.55 -4.55
N PHE A 309 -9.85 10.95 -3.42
CA PHE A 309 -9.11 10.05 -2.55
C PHE A 309 -9.33 10.36 -1.06
N LEU A 310 -9.04 9.35 -0.24
CA LEU A 310 -9.06 9.41 1.21
C LEU A 310 -7.88 8.61 1.79
N LEU A 311 -7.14 9.23 2.70
CA LEU A 311 -6.19 8.60 3.59
C LEU A 311 -6.77 8.65 5.00
N GLU A 312 -6.95 7.52 5.65
CA GLU A 312 -7.33 7.47 7.07
C GLU A 312 -6.23 6.83 7.91
N TYR A 313 -6.18 7.25 9.16
CA TYR A 313 -5.37 6.66 10.21
C TYR A 313 -6.18 6.65 11.49
N ASP A 314 -6.22 5.51 12.17
CA ASP A 314 -6.71 5.41 13.54
C ASP A 314 -5.72 4.66 14.42
N ASN A 315 -5.62 5.09 15.68
CA ASN A 315 -4.95 4.33 16.72
C ASN A 315 -5.61 4.60 18.05
N THR A 316 -6.65 3.83 18.36
CA THR A 316 -7.47 4.00 19.57
C THR A 316 -7.54 2.78 20.45
N GLN A 317 -7.36 1.58 19.89
CA GLN A 317 -7.49 0.33 20.63
C GLN A 317 -6.18 -0.03 21.35
N ASN A 318 -6.27 -0.92 22.34
CA ASN A 318 -5.12 -1.46 23.09
C ASN A 318 -4.21 -0.38 23.68
N ASP A 319 -4.79 0.65 24.32
CA ASP A 319 -4.07 1.82 24.85
C ASP A 319 -3.28 2.57 23.77
N ALA A 320 -3.98 2.91 22.68
CA ALA A 320 -3.41 3.53 21.47
C ALA A 320 -2.17 2.76 20.97
N ASN A 321 -2.31 1.43 20.86
CA ASN A 321 -1.25 0.53 20.41
C ASN A 321 -1.76 -0.46 19.36
N HIS A 322 -2.72 -0.04 18.54
CA HIS A 322 -3.34 -0.85 17.50
C HIS A 322 -3.69 0.09 16.36
N VAL A 323 -2.80 0.13 15.36
CA VAL A 323 -2.84 1.12 14.29
C VAL A 323 -3.57 0.54 13.10
N HIS A 324 -4.50 1.29 12.52
CA HIS A 324 -5.02 1.04 11.19
C HIS A 324 -4.77 2.24 10.29
N SER A 325 -4.41 1.96 9.03
CA SER A 325 -4.13 2.97 8.04
C SER A 325 -4.58 2.49 6.67
N VAL A 326 -5.37 3.31 5.97
CA VAL A 326 -5.88 2.95 4.66
C VAL A 326 -5.79 4.11 3.67
N TRP A 327 -5.47 3.78 2.43
CA TRP A 327 -5.67 4.64 1.28
C TRP A 327 -6.79 4.09 0.42
N ARG A 328 -7.76 4.96 0.13
CA ARG A 328 -8.97 4.70 -0.66
C ARG A 328 -9.05 5.66 -1.83
N SER A 329 -9.71 5.21 -2.89
CA SER A 329 -10.27 6.09 -3.90
C SER A 329 -11.79 5.95 -3.90
N PHE A 330 -12.49 7.09 -3.83
CA PHE A 330 -13.96 7.11 -3.72
C PHE A 330 -14.66 6.41 -4.89
N ASP A 331 -14.14 6.62 -6.09
CA ASP A 331 -14.71 6.12 -7.34
C ASP A 331 -13.77 5.08 -8.02
N GLY A 332 -12.52 5.02 -7.58
CA GLY A 332 -11.50 4.16 -8.20
C GLY A 332 -11.16 2.89 -7.44
N ASP A 333 -11.65 2.63 -6.23
CA ASP A 333 -11.34 1.36 -5.55
C ASP A 333 -11.66 0.16 -6.45
N PHE A 334 -10.73 -0.80 -6.51
CA PHE A 334 -10.77 -1.94 -7.43
C PHE A 334 -10.86 -1.57 -8.93
N GLY A 335 -10.57 -0.33 -9.32
CA GLY A 335 -10.68 0.13 -10.71
C GLY A 335 -12.12 0.22 -11.26
N ARG A 336 -13.15 0.34 -10.41
CA ARG A 336 -14.57 0.32 -10.83
C ARG A 336 -14.94 1.34 -11.91
N ASP A 337 -14.66 2.62 -11.69
CA ASP A 337 -15.17 3.67 -12.60
C ASP A 337 -14.45 3.70 -13.95
N LEU A 338 -13.15 3.41 -13.99
CA LEU A 338 -12.38 3.34 -15.23
C LEU A 338 -12.81 2.16 -16.12
N LEU A 339 -13.35 1.10 -15.53
CA LEU A 339 -13.98 0.00 -16.27
C LEU A 339 -15.38 0.40 -16.78
N GLY A 340 -16.16 1.09 -15.95
CA GLY A 340 -17.49 1.58 -16.31
C GLY A 340 -17.48 2.63 -17.44
N GLU A 341 -16.55 3.58 -17.42
CA GLU A 341 -16.39 4.58 -18.49
C GLU A 341 -15.96 3.94 -19.82
N HIS A 342 -15.10 2.92 -19.76
CA HIS A 342 -14.67 2.20 -20.96
C HIS A 342 -15.80 1.37 -21.57
N LEU A 343 -16.61 0.68 -20.76
CA LEU A 343 -17.79 -0.04 -21.24
C LEU A 343 -18.81 0.90 -21.89
N LYS A 344 -18.92 2.15 -21.41
CA LYS A 344 -19.78 3.18 -22.02
C LYS A 344 -19.20 3.79 -23.30
N GLN A 345 -17.90 3.69 -23.54
CA GLN A 345 -17.22 4.17 -24.77
C GLN A 345 -17.06 3.07 -25.83
N ALA A 346 -17.12 1.79 -25.42
CA ALA A 346 -17.03 0.61 -26.30
C ALA A 346 -18.38 0.13 -26.85
N HIS A 347 -19.47 0.82 -26.48
CA HIS A 347 -20.84 0.66 -26.98
C HIS A 347 -21.36 2.03 -27.43
#